data_AF-A0A971H046-F1
#
_entry.id   AF-A0A971H046-F1
#
_cell.length_a   1.000
_cell.length_b   1.000
_cell.length_c   1.000
_cell.angle_alpha   90.00
_cell.angle_beta   90.00
_cell.angle_gamma   90.00
#
_symmetry.space_group_name_H-M   'P 1'
#
loop_
_entity.id
_entity.type
_entity.pdbx_description
1 polymer ?
#
loop_
_entity_poly.entity_id
_entity_poly.type
_entity_poly.pdbx_seq_one_letter_code
_entity_poly.pdbx_strand_id
1 'polypeptide(L)'
;MSIRDLIYYGRLPHKKWYQSKDAEDKKVIDWDIENINLEELQYKKLNCLSGGERQRVWLAVALAQEPKVLLLDEPTTYLDIYYK
;
A
#
# COMPACT_ATOMS: atom_id res chain seq x y z
N MET A 1 -13.26 3.13 5.76
CA MET A 1 -11.83 2.78 5.82
C MET A 1 -11.12 3.48 4.69
N SER A 2 -10.07 4.24 5.01
CA SER A 2 -9.24 4.93 4.01
C SER A 2 -8.23 3.98 3.37
N ILE A 3 -7.63 4.36 2.24
CA ILE A 3 -6.49 3.64 1.66
C ILE A 3 -5.32 3.58 2.65
N ARG A 4 -5.04 4.69 3.34
CA ARG A 4 -3.98 4.74 4.35
C ARG A 4 -4.19 3.72 5.49
N ASP A 5 -5.44 3.52 5.91
CA ASP A 5 -5.78 2.46 6.89
C ASP A 5 -5.62 1.06 6.30
N LEU A 6 -5.90 0.87 5.01
CA LEU A 6 -5.72 -0.41 4.34
C LEU A 6 -4.22 -0.77 4.24
N ILE A 7 -3.36 0.19 3.88
CA ILE A 7 -1.90 0.00 3.86
C ILE A 7 -1.38 -0.33 5.26
N TYR A 8 -1.88 0.36 6.30
CA TYR A 8 -1.56 0.01 7.69
C TYR A 8 -1.88 -1.46 8.02
N TYR A 9 -2.93 -2.05 7.45
CA TYR A 9 -3.21 -3.46 7.72
C TYR A 9 -2.15 -4.42 7.16
N GLY A 10 -1.36 -4.00 6.17
CA GLY A 10 -0.14 -4.70 5.77
C GLY A 10 0.92 -4.77 6.87
N ARG A 11 0.87 -3.90 7.90
CA ARG A 11 1.79 -3.92 9.05
C ARG A 11 1.38 -4.84 10.19
N LEU A 12 0.15 -5.38 10.18
CA LEU A 12 -0.33 -6.23 11.27
C LEU A 12 0.56 -7.45 11.58
N PRO A 13 1.20 -8.12 10.61
CA PRO A 13 2.14 -9.20 10.90
C PRO A 13 3.35 -8.78 11.75
N HIS A 14 3.72 -7.50 11.74
CA HIS A 14 4.80 -6.93 12.57
C HIS A 14 4.32 -6.50 13.97
N LYS A 15 3.02 -6.61 14.24
CA LYS A 15 2.41 -6.16 15.50
C LYS A 15 2.10 -7.32 16.43
N LYS A 16 2.40 -7.10 17.71
CA LYS A 16 1.76 -7.88 18.78
C LYS A 16 0.30 -7.45 18.92
N TRP A 17 -0.54 -8.36 19.40
CA TRP A 17 -1.99 -8.16 19.56
C TRP A 17 -2.39 -6.94 20.42
N TYR A 18 -1.50 -6.43 21.25
CA TYR A 18 -1.70 -5.26 22.11
C TYR A 18 -1.02 -3.97 21.59
N GLN A 19 -0.25 -4.04 20.51
CA GLN A 19 0.46 -2.89 19.96
C GLN A 19 -0.42 -2.14 18.95
N SER A 20 -0.57 -0.84 19.15
CA SER A 20 -1.23 0.07 18.21
C SER A 20 -0.24 0.62 17.17
N LYS A 21 -0.74 1.51 16.30
CA LYS A 21 0.07 2.28 15.34
C LYS A 21 1.27 2.94 16.04
N ASP A 22 2.48 2.72 15.53
CA ASP A 22 3.71 3.36 16.03
C ASP A 22 4.39 4.21 14.95
N ALA A 23 5.54 4.81 15.31
CA ALA A 23 6.29 5.67 14.42
C ALA A 23 6.91 4.92 13.23
N GLU A 24 7.15 3.61 13.37
CA GLU A 24 7.73 2.80 12.30
C GLU A 24 6.67 2.48 11.24
N ASP A 25 5.45 2.13 11.66
CA ASP A 25 4.34 1.98 10.70
C ASP A 25 4.13 3.25 9.91
N LYS A 26 4.20 4.42 10.57
CA LYS A 26 4.00 5.70 9.90
C LYS A 26 5.03 5.89 8.78
N LYS A 27 6.31 5.61 9.04
CA LYS A 27 7.38 5.73 8.03
C LYS A 27 7.14 4.79 6.84
N VAL A 28 6.83 3.53 7.11
CA VAL A 28 6.59 2.54 6.04
C VAL A 28 5.38 2.95 5.20
N ILE A 29 4.27 3.37 5.84
CA ILE A 29 3.08 3.83 5.13
C ILE A 29 3.35 5.09 4.31
N ASP A 30 4.10 6.05 4.85
CA ASP A 30 4.45 7.28 4.13
C ASP A 30 5.33 6.96 2.90
N TRP A 31 6.31 6.06 3.08
CA TRP A 31 7.16 5.58 1.98
C TRP A 31 6.34 4.87 0.90
N ASP A 32 5.42 3.97 1.25
CA ASP A 32 4.56 3.27 0.28
C ASP A 32 3.68 4.24 -0.51
N ILE A 33 3.12 5.25 0.18
CA ILE A 33 2.25 6.25 -0.44
C ILE A 33 3.02 7.07 -1.49
N GLU A 34 4.25 7.50 -1.16
CA GLU A 34 5.12 8.26 -2.06
C GLU A 34 5.59 7.42 -3.26
N ASN A 35 6.07 6.19 -3.03
CA ASN A 35 6.65 5.38 -4.11
C ASN A 35 5.62 4.84 -5.11
N ILE A 36 4.34 4.77 -4.71
CA ILE A 36 3.27 4.19 -5.52
C ILE A 36 2.30 5.27 -6.05
N ASN A 37 2.63 6.54 -5.81
CA ASN A 37 1.88 7.71 -6.26
C ASN A 37 0.41 7.65 -5.78
N LEU A 38 0.23 7.53 -4.46
CA LEU A 38 -1.08 7.40 -3.79
C LEU A 38 -1.43 8.64 -2.93
N GLU A 39 -0.67 9.72 -3.00
CA GLU A 39 -0.78 10.91 -2.14
C GLU A 39 -2.19 11.51 -2.19
N GLU A 40 -2.74 11.67 -3.39
CA GLU A 40 -4.09 12.21 -3.62
C GLU A 40 -5.21 11.21 -3.30
N LEU A 41 -4.87 9.93 -3.22
CA LEU A 41 -5.82 8.84 -3.03
C LEU A 41 -5.91 8.40 -1.57
N GLN A 42 -4.88 8.64 -0.75
CA GLN A 42 -4.71 8.04 0.58
C GLN A 42 -5.91 8.17 1.53
N TYR A 43 -6.72 9.23 1.39
CA TYR A 43 -7.91 9.48 2.21
C TYR A 43 -9.23 9.00 1.57
N LYS A 44 -9.21 8.55 0.31
CA LYS A 44 -10.38 8.00 -0.38
C LYS A 44 -10.67 6.57 0.10
N LYS A 45 -11.88 6.10 -0.22
CA LYS A 45 -12.28 4.70 0.00
C LYS A 45 -11.87 3.87 -1.23
N LEU A 46 -11.51 2.60 -1.00
CA LEU A 46 -11.08 1.66 -2.06
C LEU A 46 -12.10 1.52 -3.21
N ASN A 47 -13.39 1.57 -2.90
CA ASN A 47 -14.46 1.43 -3.89
C ASN A 47 -14.57 2.62 -4.85
N CYS A 48 -13.97 3.77 -4.54
CA CYS A 48 -13.94 4.96 -5.38
C CYS A 48 -12.79 4.95 -6.42
N LEU A 49 -11.93 3.94 -6.39
CA LEU A 49 -10.76 3.83 -7.25
C LEU A 49 -11.05 3.02 -8.52
N SER A 50 -10.37 3.39 -9.61
CA SER A 50 -10.24 2.60 -10.84
C SER A 50 -9.52 1.27 -10.60
N GLY A 51 -9.58 0.35 -11.58
CA GLY A 51 -8.91 -0.94 -11.48
C GLY A 51 -7.40 -0.83 -11.25
N GLY A 52 -6.71 0.02 -12.02
CA GLY A 52 -5.27 0.23 -11.88
C GLY A 52 -4.88 0.90 -10.56
N GLU A 53 -5.67 1.88 -10.08
CA GLU A 53 -5.44 2.46 -8.75
C GLU A 53 -5.61 1.42 -7.64
N ARG A 54 -6.62 0.54 -7.73
CA ARG A 54 -6.80 -0.55 -6.75
C ARG A 54 -5.61 -1.50 -6.76
N GLN A 55 -5.07 -1.82 -7.94
CA GLN A 55 -3.88 -2.68 -8.04
C GLN A 55 -2.67 -2.03 -7.37
N ARG A 56 -2.44 -0.73 -7.60
CA ARG A 56 -1.40 0.04 -6.91
C ARG A 56 -1.58 0.02 -5.39
N VAL A 57 -2.80 0.18 -4.90
CA VAL A 57 -3.09 0.06 -3.47
C VAL A 57 -2.77 -1.33 -2.92
N TRP A 58 -3.09 -2.40 -3.66
CA TRP A 58 -2.74 -3.77 -3.22
C TRP A 58 -1.23 -4.02 -3.24
N LEU A 59 -0.52 -3.44 -4.20
CA LEU A 59 0.94 -3.45 -4.20
C LEU A 59 1.50 -2.74 -2.96
N ALA A 60 0.94 -1.58 -2.58
CA ALA A 60 1.31 -0.87 -1.36
C ALA A 60 1.08 -1.72 -0.11
N VAL A 61 -0.07 -2.40 0.00
CA VAL A 61 -0.36 -3.31 1.13
C VAL A 61 0.61 -4.49 1.20
N ALA A 62 1.06 -5.00 0.04
CA ALA A 62 2.05 -6.06 -0.02
C ALA A 62 3.45 -5.57 0.36
N LEU A 63 3.85 -4.38 -0.10
CA LEU A 63 5.13 -3.75 0.24
C LEU A 63 5.21 -3.33 1.70
N ALA A 64 4.10 -2.86 2.28
CA ALA A 64 3.99 -2.55 3.70
C ALA A 64 4.38 -3.73 4.60
N GLN A 65 4.26 -4.97 4.14
CA GLN A 65 4.70 -6.15 4.89
C GLN A 65 6.23 -6.27 4.97
N GLU A 66 6.99 -5.44 4.27
CA GLU A 66 8.44 -5.53 4.09
C GLU A 66 8.89 -6.97 3.76
N PRO A 67 8.28 -7.62 2.74
CA PRO A 67 8.60 -9.00 2.43
C PRO A 67 10.02 -9.11 1.86
N LYS A 68 10.73 -10.18 2.25
CA LYS A 68 12.05 -10.49 1.64
C LYS A 68 11.93 -10.88 0.17
N VAL A 69 10.79 -11.44 -0.22
CA VAL A 69 10.47 -11.88 -1.58
C VAL A 69 9.02 -11.50 -1.87
N LEU A 70 8.81 -10.75 -2.95
CA LEU A 70 7.48 -10.39 -3.43
C LEU A 70 7.21 -11.16 -4.73
N LEU A 71 6.16 -11.98 -4.74
CA LEU A 71 5.70 -12.68 -5.93
C LEU A 71 4.55 -11.88 -6.54
N LEU A 72 4.70 -11.54 -7.82
CA LEU A 72 3.71 -10.80 -8.59
C LEU A 72 3.33 -11.65 -9.79
N ASP A 73 2.05 -11.96 -9.91
CA ASP A 73 1.50 -12.60 -11.09
C ASP A 73 0.99 -11.50 -12.04
N GLU A 74 1.58 -11.40 -13.23
CA GLU A 74 1.25 -10.41 -14.26
C GLU A 74 1.11 -8.94 -13.74
N PRO A 75 2.14 -8.36 -13.09
CA PRO A 75 2.01 -7.03 -12.47
C PRO A 75 1.85 -5.89 -13.48
N THR A 76 2.17 -6.11 -14.75
CA THR A 76 2.23 -5.08 -15.78
C THR A 76 0.93 -4.92 -16.57
N THR A 77 -0.06 -5.79 -16.42
CA THR A 77 -1.28 -5.81 -17.26
C THR A 77 -2.12 -4.52 -17.18
N TYR A 78 -1.94 -3.69 -16.14
CA TYR A 78 -2.62 -2.38 -16.00
C TYR A 78 -1.70 -1.26 -15.47
N LEU A 79 -0.38 -1.48 -15.48
CA LEU A 79 0.62 -0.47 -15.14
C LEU A 79 1.21 0.04 -16.45
N ASP A 80 0.59 1.08 -17.02
CA ASP A 80 1.22 1.85 -18.09
C ASP A 80 2.57 2.34 -17.58
N ILE A 81 3.63 1.95 -18.28
CA ILE A 81 5.02 2.26 -17.94
C ILE A 81 5.23 3.76 -18.15
N TYR A 82 4.86 4.58 -17.16
CA TYR A 82 5.25 5.98 -17.10
C TYR A 82 6.70 6.05 -16.63
N TYR A 83 7.63 5.98 -17.58
CA TYR A 83 9.01 6.45 -17.38
C TYR A 83 8.98 7.99 -17.38
N LYS A 84 9.44 8.61 -16.29
CA LYS A 84 9.84 10.02 -16.28
C LYS A 84 11.12 10.20 -15.47
#